data_AF-A0A2N2JGV4-F1
#
_entry.id   AF-A0A2N2JGV4-F1
#
_cell.length_a   1.000
_cell.length_b   1.000
_cell.length_c   1.000
_cell.angle_alpha   90.00
_cell.angle_beta   90.00
_cell.angle_gamma   90.00
#
_symmetry.space_group_name_H-M   'P 1'
#
loop_
_entity.id
_entity.type
_entity.pdbx_description
1 polymer ?
#
loop_
_entity_poly.entity_id
_entity_poly.type
_entity_poly.pdbx_seq_one_letter_code
_entity_poly.pdbx_strand_id
1 'polypeptide(L)'
;MTSAGGTTATGGACSSSAGCLDGATCIALASGSVCLALCDAEAAVGASGSCPAHSRCASLAVDGAPLDYGACVPGCVPYVPVAESGCNPASEWCVPDSDVPDEGKCFTSTGTSAEGGVCGVDVNNSGALEPAERCAPGLFCMSGFDASPRCVLPCDPDATTDDAGHCTNVSGYEVCQCLGLTSGGAPLAFGAVIEGCVYQHGGPRAACQHWGTCVAGELSGAGATDRCQLDVPALAPGDDCTSAGLGNLELCAPFGVCLDTGASGVLCSYYCAASAGALGSTAHPDCHDDSEECFGVPGRDDLGACLPPL
;
A
#
# COMPACT_ATOMS: atom_id res chain seq x y z
N MET A 1 -23.62 25.55 29.20
CA MET A 1 -23.12 24.92 30.44
C MET A 1 -22.17 25.91 31.09
N THR A 2 -22.41 26.36 32.32
CA THR A 2 -21.46 27.22 33.05
C THR A 2 -20.29 26.37 33.50
N SER A 3 -19.09 26.65 32.99
CA SER A 3 -17.89 25.92 33.36
C SER A 3 -17.55 26.20 34.83
N ALA A 4 -17.50 25.13 35.63
CA ALA A 4 -16.70 25.15 36.84
C ALA A 4 -15.26 25.05 36.34
N GLY A 5 -14.50 26.13 36.38
CA GLY A 5 -13.16 26.24 35.77
C GLY A 5 -12.20 25.17 36.31
N GLY A 6 -12.24 23.98 35.72
CA GLY A 6 -11.32 22.91 36.02
C GLY A 6 -9.91 23.34 35.69
N THR A 7 -8.92 22.72 36.32
CA THR A 7 -7.51 23.12 36.20
C THR A 7 -6.66 22.12 35.43
N THR A 8 -7.24 20.97 35.08
CA THR A 8 -6.52 19.89 34.40
C THR A 8 -6.48 20.15 32.90
N ALA A 9 -5.29 20.32 32.36
CA ALA A 9 -5.10 20.50 30.93
C ALA A 9 -5.43 19.25 30.13
N THR A 10 -5.67 19.42 28.83
CA THR A 10 -5.80 18.32 27.85
C THR A 10 -4.61 17.36 27.96
N GLY A 11 -4.88 16.06 27.96
CA GLY A 11 -3.92 14.99 28.21
C GLY A 11 -3.69 14.66 29.71
N GLY A 12 -4.13 15.51 30.63
CA GLY A 12 -4.03 15.26 32.07
C GLY A 12 -5.01 14.20 32.56
N ALA A 13 -4.59 13.40 33.54
CA ALA A 13 -5.46 12.42 34.18
C ALA A 13 -6.61 13.09 34.94
N CYS A 14 -7.80 12.49 34.88
CA CYS A 14 -9.01 13.06 35.48
C CYS A 14 -9.89 11.99 36.11
N SER A 15 -10.72 12.41 37.07
CA SER A 15 -11.76 11.56 37.68
C SER A 15 -13.17 12.02 37.33
N SER A 16 -13.32 13.21 36.76
CA SER A 16 -14.59 13.78 36.29
C SER A 16 -14.35 14.94 35.32
N SER A 17 -15.33 15.25 34.47
CA SER A 17 -15.23 16.35 33.50
C SER A 17 -15.15 17.72 34.16
N ALA A 18 -15.62 17.87 35.41
CA ALA A 18 -15.49 19.13 36.16
C ALA A 18 -14.03 19.47 36.52
N GLY A 19 -13.13 18.49 36.48
CA GLY A 19 -11.70 18.70 36.73
C GLY A 19 -10.93 19.21 35.51
N CYS A 20 -11.50 19.09 34.30
CA CYS A 20 -10.86 19.45 33.05
C CYS A 20 -11.00 20.95 32.74
N LEU A 21 -10.02 21.54 32.06
CA LEU A 21 -10.12 22.89 31.51
C LEU A 21 -11.34 23.02 30.59
N ASP A 22 -11.83 24.24 30.45
CA ASP A 22 -12.96 24.58 29.57
C ASP A 22 -12.74 24.05 28.15
N GLY A 23 -13.75 23.35 27.62
CA GLY A 23 -13.70 22.70 26.31
C GLY A 23 -13.14 21.27 26.31
N ALA A 24 -12.64 20.77 27.45
CA ALA A 24 -12.23 19.38 27.61
C ALA A 24 -13.23 18.57 28.44
N THR A 25 -13.34 17.27 28.12
CA THR A 25 -14.18 16.29 28.79
C THR A 25 -13.31 15.16 29.33
N CYS A 26 -13.65 14.64 30.50
CA CYS A 26 -12.96 13.49 31.07
C CYS A 26 -13.45 12.20 30.41
N ILE A 27 -12.60 11.59 29.58
CA ILE A 27 -12.93 10.39 28.80
C ILE A 27 -12.18 9.20 29.38
N ALA A 28 -12.89 8.10 29.65
CA ALA A 28 -12.28 6.85 30.08
C ALA A 28 -11.69 6.11 28.88
N LEU A 29 -10.37 5.93 28.88
CA LEU A 29 -9.64 5.09 27.93
C LEU A 29 -9.21 3.79 28.63
N ALA A 30 -8.74 2.82 27.86
CA ALA A 30 -8.22 1.56 28.39
C ALA A 30 -7.03 1.75 29.36
N SER A 31 -6.24 2.82 29.16
CA SER A 31 -5.11 3.19 30.01
C SER A 31 -5.46 4.07 31.21
N GLY A 32 -6.74 4.47 31.36
CA GLY A 32 -7.22 5.39 32.39
C GLY A 32 -8.04 6.55 31.84
N SER A 33 -8.57 7.39 32.74
CA SER A 33 -9.37 8.56 32.37
C SER A 33 -8.50 9.80 32.17
N VAL A 34 -8.66 10.47 31.03
CA VAL A 34 -7.89 11.66 30.64
C VAL A 34 -8.81 12.79 30.14
N CYS A 35 -8.41 14.04 30.39
CA CYS A 35 -9.09 15.20 29.84
C CYS A 35 -8.76 15.32 28.35
N LEU A 36 -9.75 15.24 27.47
CA LEU A 36 -9.57 15.44 26.02
C LEU A 36 -10.45 16.58 25.54
N ALA A 37 -9.91 17.42 24.66
CA ALA A 37 -10.70 18.45 23.97
C ALA A 37 -11.71 17.77 23.04
N LEU A 38 -12.94 18.23 23.03
CA LEU A 38 -13.92 17.76 22.04
C LEU A 38 -13.67 18.44 20.70
N CYS A 39 -13.99 17.73 19.63
CA CYS A 39 -13.88 18.23 18.27
C CYS A 39 -15.09 17.84 17.45
N ASP A 40 -15.37 18.64 16.43
CA ASP A 40 -16.30 18.30 15.37
C ASP A 40 -15.49 17.58 14.28
N ALA A 41 -15.91 16.36 13.94
CA ALA A 41 -15.20 15.54 12.96
C ALA A 41 -15.31 16.11 11.53
N GLU A 42 -16.28 16.99 11.27
CA GLU A 42 -16.48 17.66 9.99
C GLU A 42 -15.85 19.07 9.96
N ALA A 43 -15.31 19.56 11.08
CA ALA A 43 -14.70 20.87 11.14
C ALA A 43 -13.36 20.90 10.37
N ALA A 44 -13.29 21.77 9.36
CA ALA A 44 -12.06 22.04 8.63
C ALA A 44 -10.91 22.46 9.57
N VAL A 45 -9.67 22.07 9.24
CA VAL A 45 -8.47 22.40 10.03
C VAL A 45 -8.38 23.90 10.30
N GLY A 46 -8.25 24.28 11.58
CA GLY A 46 -8.18 25.67 12.03
C GLY A 46 -9.55 26.35 12.26
N ALA A 47 -10.66 25.70 11.89
CA ALA A 47 -12.00 26.19 12.22
C ALA A 47 -12.34 25.96 13.70
N SER A 48 -13.38 26.65 14.18
CA SER A 48 -13.92 26.39 15.52
C SER A 48 -14.43 24.94 15.59
N GLY A 49 -14.01 24.19 16.61
CA GLY A 49 -14.32 22.77 16.73
C GLY A 49 -13.28 21.83 16.09
N SER A 50 -12.29 22.34 15.35
CA SER A 50 -11.18 21.52 14.87
C SER A 50 -10.15 21.23 15.98
N CYS A 51 -9.38 20.16 15.79
CA CYS A 51 -8.28 19.85 16.69
C CYS A 51 -7.08 20.77 16.50
N PRO A 52 -6.25 20.97 17.55
CA PRO A 52 -4.99 21.66 17.41
C PRO A 52 -4.06 20.93 16.43
N ALA A 53 -3.04 21.63 15.91
CA ALA A 53 -2.05 21.04 15.02
C ALA A 53 -1.46 19.74 15.61
N HIS A 54 -1.23 18.74 14.74
CA HIS A 54 -0.77 17.40 15.13
C HIS A 54 -1.71 16.66 16.08
N SER A 55 -3.00 16.95 16.02
CA SER A 55 -4.06 16.18 16.66
C SER A 55 -5.18 15.95 15.66
N ARG A 56 -5.87 14.82 15.78
CA ARG A 56 -7.01 14.49 14.94
C ARG A 56 -8.27 14.27 15.76
N CYS A 57 -9.41 14.36 15.09
CA CYS A 57 -10.68 14.14 15.75
C CYS A 57 -11.07 12.66 15.73
N ALA A 58 -10.78 11.93 16.81
CA ALA A 58 -11.22 10.54 16.92
C ALA A 58 -12.72 10.49 17.26
N SER A 59 -13.52 9.88 16.39
CA SER A 59 -14.95 9.70 16.61
C SER A 59 -15.23 8.98 17.92
N LEU A 60 -16.19 9.51 18.69
CA LEU A 60 -16.71 8.84 19.88
C LEU A 60 -17.96 8.04 19.50
N ALA A 61 -18.24 6.97 20.24
CA ALA A 61 -19.44 6.16 20.03
C ALA A 61 -20.13 5.85 21.36
N VAL A 62 -21.46 5.78 21.33
CA VAL A 62 -22.30 5.35 22.46
C VAL A 62 -23.10 4.14 21.98
N ASP A 63 -22.95 3.01 22.68
CA ASP A 63 -23.60 1.75 22.32
C ASP A 63 -23.34 1.31 20.86
N GLY A 64 -22.15 1.65 20.35
CA GLY A 64 -21.71 1.35 18.97
C GLY A 64 -22.21 2.33 17.90
N ALA A 65 -23.06 3.30 18.24
CA ALA A 65 -23.46 4.36 17.33
C ALA A 65 -22.45 5.52 17.39
N PRO A 66 -21.88 5.96 16.25
CA PRO A 66 -20.98 7.11 16.23
C PRO A 66 -21.72 8.38 16.61
N LEU A 67 -21.02 9.27 17.31
CA LEU A 67 -21.48 10.63 17.62
C LEU A 67 -20.99 11.60 16.53
N ASP A 68 -21.73 12.69 16.33
CA ASP A 68 -21.36 13.78 15.41
C ASP A 68 -20.13 14.58 15.88
N TYR A 69 -19.56 14.23 17.03
CA TYR A 69 -18.36 14.86 17.58
C TYR A 69 -17.41 13.78 18.11
N GLY A 70 -16.12 14.13 18.11
CA GLY A 70 -15.04 13.29 18.59
C GLY A 70 -14.30 13.90 19.76
N ALA A 71 -13.14 13.30 20.03
CA ALA A 71 -12.14 13.84 20.93
C ALA A 71 -10.82 14.05 20.18
N CYS A 72 -10.16 15.18 20.43
CA CYS A 72 -8.83 15.43 19.93
C CYS A 72 -7.85 14.49 20.61
N VAL A 73 -7.35 13.54 19.82
CA VAL A 73 -6.29 12.64 20.22
C VAL A 73 -5.00 13.07 19.55
N PRO A 74 -3.84 12.83 20.17
CA PRO A 74 -2.55 13.00 19.51
C PRO A 74 -2.57 12.24 18.18
N GLY A 75 -2.26 12.96 17.12
CA GLY A 75 -2.09 12.42 15.78
C GLY A 75 -0.73 12.83 15.26
N CYS A 76 -0.47 12.51 14.01
CA CYS A 76 0.70 13.00 13.31
C CYS A 76 0.41 13.08 11.83
N VAL A 77 1.24 13.85 11.13
CA VAL A 77 1.23 13.91 9.67
C VAL A 77 2.10 12.76 9.18
N PRO A 78 1.54 11.77 8.48
CA PRO A 78 2.33 10.68 7.91
C PRO A 78 3.19 11.20 6.76
N TYR A 79 4.18 10.39 6.37
CA TYR A 79 5.04 10.61 5.20
C TYR A 79 5.91 11.88 5.16
N VAL A 80 5.85 12.73 6.18
CA VAL A 80 6.78 13.84 6.37
C VAL A 80 7.93 13.42 7.29
N PRO A 81 9.09 14.11 7.27
CA PRO A 81 10.17 13.84 8.21
C PRO A 81 9.66 13.84 9.66
N VAL A 82 10.18 12.93 10.51
CA VAL A 82 9.67 12.76 11.89
C VAL A 82 9.68 14.08 12.67
N ALA A 83 10.68 14.93 12.44
CA ALA A 83 10.78 16.26 13.05
C ALA A 83 9.58 17.19 12.74
N GLU A 84 8.85 16.93 11.67
CA GLU A 84 7.70 17.69 11.18
C GLU A 84 6.37 16.95 11.38
N SER A 85 6.43 15.63 11.62
CA SER A 85 5.25 14.77 11.79
C SER A 85 4.38 15.12 13.00
N GLY A 86 4.97 15.74 14.03
CA GLY A 86 4.32 15.94 15.34
C GLY A 86 4.59 14.82 16.35
N CYS A 87 5.23 13.73 15.94
CA CYS A 87 5.74 12.70 16.84
C CYS A 87 7.07 13.12 17.49
N ASN A 88 7.39 12.54 18.65
CA ASN A 88 8.70 12.75 19.27
C ASN A 88 9.83 12.17 18.39
N PRO A 89 10.71 13.01 17.81
CA PRO A 89 11.73 12.54 16.86
C PRO A 89 12.80 11.65 17.47
N ALA A 90 12.88 11.56 18.80
CA ALA A 90 13.83 10.71 19.49
C ALA A 90 13.29 9.29 19.78
N SER A 91 11.98 9.06 19.73
CA SER A 91 11.39 7.80 20.22
C SER A 91 10.09 7.38 19.56
N GLU A 92 9.56 8.19 18.65
CA GLU A 92 8.28 7.96 17.99
C GLU A 92 8.39 8.26 16.50
N TRP A 93 7.48 7.68 15.74
CA TRP A 93 7.33 7.96 14.31
C TRP A 93 5.86 7.86 13.95
N CYS A 94 5.50 8.43 12.79
CA CYS A 94 4.13 8.55 12.36
C CYS A 94 3.71 7.39 11.45
N VAL A 95 2.78 6.56 11.92
CA VAL A 95 2.15 5.49 11.13
C VAL A 95 0.89 6.06 10.48
N PRO A 96 0.72 5.97 9.15
CA PRO A 96 -0.53 6.35 8.49
C PRO A 96 -1.71 5.53 9.06
N ASP A 97 -2.85 6.18 9.21
CA ASP A 97 -4.09 5.49 9.56
C ASP A 97 -4.56 4.66 8.35
N SER A 98 -4.99 3.42 8.59
CA SER A 98 -5.47 2.54 7.51
C SER A 98 -6.76 3.05 6.88
N ASP A 99 -7.54 3.79 7.66
CA ASP A 99 -8.93 4.13 7.36
C ASP A 99 -9.10 5.58 6.89
N VAL A 100 -8.10 6.45 7.15
CA VAL A 100 -8.17 7.89 6.86
C VAL A 100 -6.87 8.34 6.18
N PRO A 101 -6.92 8.75 4.89
CA PRO A 101 -5.76 9.34 4.20
C PRO A 101 -5.21 10.54 4.98
N ASP A 102 -3.90 10.78 4.88
CA ASP A 102 -3.19 11.92 5.51
C ASP A 102 -3.22 12.01 7.04
N GLU A 103 -3.89 11.10 7.74
CA GLU A 103 -3.82 10.99 9.19
C GLU A 103 -2.83 9.93 9.62
N GLY A 104 -2.20 10.12 10.77
CA GLY A 104 -1.38 9.09 11.37
C GLY A 104 -1.44 9.07 12.89
N LYS A 105 -0.84 8.02 13.45
CA LYS A 105 -0.65 7.82 14.89
C LYS A 105 0.83 7.75 15.21
N CYS A 106 1.23 8.45 16.27
CA CYS A 106 2.56 8.28 16.81
C CYS A 106 2.67 6.94 17.52
N PHE A 107 3.63 6.12 17.10
CA PHE A 107 3.96 4.88 17.79
C PHE A 107 5.32 4.99 18.43
N THR A 108 5.39 4.68 19.72
CA THR A 108 6.66 4.44 20.41
C THR A 108 7.25 3.13 19.89
N SER A 109 8.57 3.10 19.68
CA SER A 109 9.40 2.02 19.10
C SER A 109 9.37 0.64 19.80
N THR A 110 8.33 0.32 20.57
CA THR A 110 8.13 -0.97 21.26
C THR A 110 6.81 -1.67 20.93
N GLY A 111 5.94 -1.06 20.12
CA GLY A 111 4.71 -1.68 19.63
C GLY A 111 4.88 -2.29 18.24
N THR A 112 4.42 -3.52 18.05
CA THR A 112 4.58 -4.33 16.83
C THR A 112 3.91 -3.71 15.60
N SER A 113 4.68 -2.91 14.85
CA SER A 113 5.01 -3.02 13.41
C SER A 113 5.64 -1.71 12.96
N ALA A 114 6.66 -1.28 13.73
CA ALA A 114 6.94 0.12 13.90
C ALA A 114 8.27 0.36 14.58
N GLU A 115 9.37 0.13 13.86
CA GLU A 115 10.73 0.05 14.41
C GLU A 115 10.92 -1.19 15.32
N GLY A 116 11.85 -2.08 14.96
CA GLY A 116 12.13 -3.27 15.77
C GLY A 116 11.18 -4.47 15.60
N GLY A 117 10.20 -4.38 14.70
CA GLY A 117 9.49 -5.54 14.18
C GLY A 117 10.47 -6.49 13.50
N VAL A 118 10.34 -7.79 13.77
CA VAL A 118 11.19 -8.81 13.16
C VAL A 118 10.70 -9.06 11.73
N CYS A 119 11.35 -8.46 10.75
CA CYS A 119 11.28 -8.91 9.38
C CYS A 119 12.26 -10.06 9.21
N GLY A 120 11.82 -11.24 9.63
CA GLY A 120 12.56 -12.48 9.50
C GLY A 120 11.61 -13.60 9.11
N VAL A 121 11.97 -14.32 8.07
CA VAL A 121 11.44 -15.66 7.82
C VAL A 121 12.27 -16.63 8.64
N ASP A 122 11.60 -17.58 9.27
CA ASP A 122 12.23 -18.85 9.60
C ASP A 122 12.48 -19.60 8.28
N VAL A 123 13.55 -19.21 7.57
CA VAL A 123 13.94 -19.77 6.27
C VAL A 123 14.15 -21.29 6.30
N ASN A 124 14.15 -21.91 7.49
CA ASN A 124 14.36 -23.34 7.68
C ASN A 124 13.23 -24.08 8.44
N ASN A 125 12.08 -23.45 8.75
CA ASN A 125 11.02 -24.08 9.60
C ASN A 125 11.57 -24.65 10.93
N SER A 126 12.66 -24.05 11.42
CA SER A 126 13.47 -24.51 12.54
C SER A 126 13.02 -23.95 13.90
N GLY A 127 12.07 -23.02 13.91
CA GLY A 127 11.69 -22.19 15.05
C GLY A 127 12.76 -21.16 15.43
N ALA A 128 13.87 -21.08 14.69
CA ALA A 128 14.96 -20.14 14.92
C ALA A 128 14.95 -19.07 13.82
N LEU A 129 14.48 -17.88 14.19
CA LEU A 129 14.68 -16.68 13.38
C LEU A 129 16.19 -16.37 13.40
N GLU A 130 16.87 -16.46 12.24
CA GLU A 130 18.14 -15.73 12.00
C GLU A 130 17.92 -14.28 12.48
N PRO A 131 18.94 -13.56 13.01
CA PRO A 131 18.73 -12.29 13.68
C PRO A 131 17.94 -11.35 12.80
N ALA A 132 16.65 -11.26 13.16
CA ALA A 132 15.65 -10.42 12.59
C ALA A 132 16.23 -9.08 12.15
N GLU A 133 16.22 -8.81 10.85
CA GLU A 133 16.55 -7.47 10.42
C GLU A 133 15.42 -6.57 10.91
N ARG A 134 15.73 -5.79 11.95
CA ARG A 134 14.81 -4.79 12.48
C ARG A 134 14.67 -3.71 11.43
N CYS A 135 13.46 -3.47 10.97
CA CYS A 135 13.21 -2.35 10.08
C CYS A 135 13.73 -1.06 10.70
N ALA A 136 14.50 -0.30 9.91
CA ALA A 136 14.94 1.03 10.28
C ALA A 136 13.71 1.93 10.57
N PRO A 137 13.86 3.00 11.38
CA PRO A 137 12.78 3.95 11.62
C PRO A 137 12.11 4.40 10.31
N GLY A 138 10.78 4.40 10.28
CA GLY A 138 9.99 4.79 9.10
C GLY A 138 9.75 3.69 8.06
N LEU A 139 10.24 2.46 8.27
CA LEU A 139 9.94 1.31 7.41
C LEU A 139 8.93 0.36 8.07
N PHE A 140 8.00 -0.17 7.28
CA PHE A 140 7.00 -1.16 7.69
C PHE A 140 7.46 -2.57 7.39
N CYS A 141 7.35 -3.46 8.38
CA CYS A 141 7.54 -4.88 8.13
C CYS A 141 6.26 -5.47 7.55
N MET A 142 6.32 -5.88 6.28
CA MET A 142 5.18 -6.40 5.56
C MET A 142 5.43 -7.84 5.12
N SER A 143 4.49 -8.73 5.46
CA SER A 143 4.40 -10.10 4.95
C SER A 143 3.43 -10.15 3.77
N GLY A 144 3.71 -10.99 2.76
CA GLY A 144 2.79 -11.20 1.63
C GLY A 144 3.23 -10.55 0.32
N PHE A 145 4.44 -9.98 0.26
CA PHE A 145 5.12 -9.69 -1.01
C PHE A 145 5.83 -10.93 -1.59
N ASP A 146 6.15 -11.90 -0.72
CA ASP A 146 6.58 -13.28 -0.99
C ASP A 146 6.41 -14.10 0.33
N ALA A 147 6.97 -15.31 0.40
CA ALA A 147 7.01 -16.12 1.63
C ALA A 147 7.82 -15.49 2.78
N SER A 148 8.43 -14.31 2.58
CA SER A 148 9.39 -13.64 3.47
C SER A 148 8.92 -12.21 3.83
N PRO A 149 8.77 -11.87 5.12
CA PRO A 149 8.49 -10.48 5.50
C PRO A 149 9.64 -9.54 5.12
N ARG A 150 9.34 -8.34 4.62
CA ARG A 150 10.32 -7.31 4.21
C ARG A 150 9.99 -5.93 4.76
N CYS A 151 11.02 -5.12 5.00
CA CYS A 151 10.90 -3.73 5.42
C CYS A 151 10.69 -2.83 4.20
N VAL A 152 9.54 -2.18 4.09
CA VAL A 152 9.18 -1.30 2.97
C VAL A 152 8.92 0.12 3.43
N LEU A 153 9.21 1.10 2.57
CA LEU A 153 8.82 2.48 2.81
C LEU A 153 7.31 2.60 2.49
N PRO A 154 6.50 3.18 3.40
CA PRO A 154 5.10 3.46 3.09
C PRO A 154 5.05 4.61 2.07
N CYS A 155 4.03 4.63 1.24
CA CYS A 155 3.77 5.74 0.34
C CYS A 155 2.28 6.02 0.30
N ASP A 156 1.92 7.20 -0.18
CA ASP A 156 0.55 7.54 -0.48
C ASP A 156 0.30 7.27 -1.98
N PRO A 157 -0.61 6.34 -2.34
CA PRO A 157 -0.89 6.04 -3.74
C PRO A 157 -1.57 7.20 -4.49
N ASP A 158 -2.19 8.12 -3.76
CA ASP A 158 -2.88 9.29 -4.33
C ASP A 158 -1.96 10.53 -4.36
N ALA A 159 -0.78 10.48 -3.73
CA ALA A 159 0.15 11.59 -3.68
C ALA A 159 0.74 11.96 -5.06
N THR A 160 0.58 13.22 -5.44
CA THR A 160 1.16 13.78 -6.67
C THR A 160 2.60 14.23 -6.44
N THR A 161 3.27 14.74 -7.48
CA THR A 161 4.74 14.93 -7.49
C THR A 161 5.33 15.76 -6.35
N ASP A 162 4.54 16.59 -5.67
CA ASP A 162 4.99 17.47 -4.59
C ASP A 162 4.35 17.13 -3.22
N ASP A 163 3.48 16.11 -3.16
CA ASP A 163 2.73 15.75 -1.94
C ASP A 163 3.55 14.83 -1.02
N ALA A 164 3.27 14.88 0.28
CA ALA A 164 3.87 13.96 1.25
C ALA A 164 3.44 12.52 0.92
N GLY A 165 4.37 11.57 0.97
CA GLY A 165 4.07 10.18 0.60
C GLY A 165 4.23 9.88 -0.88
N HIS A 166 4.52 10.89 -1.70
CA HIS A 166 4.92 10.67 -3.08
C HIS A 166 6.24 9.87 -3.14
N CYS A 167 6.26 8.83 -3.97
CA CYS A 167 7.49 8.13 -4.33
C CYS A 167 8.39 9.08 -5.12
N THR A 168 9.23 9.84 -4.41
CA THR A 168 10.25 10.64 -5.06
C THR A 168 11.20 9.66 -5.72
N ASN A 169 11.22 9.61 -7.04
CA ASN A 169 12.11 8.83 -7.88
C ASN A 169 13.58 8.93 -7.41
N VAL A 170 14.01 8.19 -6.39
CA VAL A 170 15.40 8.21 -5.92
C VAL A 170 16.29 7.47 -6.91
N SER A 171 15.69 6.62 -7.74
CA SER A 171 16.31 5.82 -8.80
C SER A 171 15.63 5.92 -10.18
N GLY A 172 14.51 6.66 -10.30
CA GLY A 172 13.78 6.86 -11.57
C GLY A 172 12.71 5.81 -11.90
N TYR A 173 12.49 4.83 -11.01
CA TYR A 173 11.54 3.74 -11.28
C TYR A 173 10.63 3.39 -10.10
N GLU A 174 10.62 4.10 -8.98
CA GLU A 174 9.81 3.68 -7.82
C GLU A 174 8.32 4.02 -8.02
N VAL A 175 7.43 3.03 -7.82
CA VAL A 175 5.97 3.20 -7.89
C VAL A 175 5.35 2.92 -6.53
N CYS A 176 4.37 3.74 -6.14
CA CYS A 176 3.54 3.45 -4.98
C CYS A 176 2.49 2.43 -5.36
N GLN A 177 2.52 1.23 -4.79
CA GLN A 177 1.47 0.24 -5.00
C GLN A 177 0.53 0.21 -3.79
N CYS A 178 -0.78 0.42 -4.04
CA CYS A 178 -1.80 0.30 -3.02
C CYS A 178 -1.79 -1.09 -2.39
N LEU A 179 -1.92 -1.13 -1.06
CA LEU A 179 -1.99 -2.38 -0.31
C LEU A 179 -3.45 -2.80 -0.14
N GLY A 180 -3.80 -3.96 -0.67
CA GLY A 180 -5.12 -4.57 -0.48
C GLY A 180 -5.14 -5.50 0.73
N LEU A 181 -6.24 -5.53 1.46
CA LEU A 181 -6.51 -6.58 2.43
C LEU A 181 -6.90 -7.87 1.69
N THR A 182 -6.20 -8.97 1.97
CA THR A 182 -6.44 -10.29 1.34
C THR A 182 -7.85 -10.85 1.55
N SER A 183 -8.62 -10.28 2.48
CA SER A 183 -10.00 -10.69 2.80
C SER A 183 -11.10 -9.90 2.09
N GLY A 184 -10.80 -9.19 0.99
CA GLY A 184 -11.79 -8.39 0.25
C GLY A 184 -12.24 -7.13 1.00
N GLY A 185 -11.38 -6.60 1.88
CA GLY A 185 -11.59 -5.30 2.51
C GLY A 185 -11.35 -4.15 1.54
N ALA A 186 -11.75 -2.94 1.93
CA ALA A 186 -11.35 -1.73 1.21
C ALA A 186 -9.81 -1.67 1.13
N PRO A 187 -9.23 -1.15 0.04
CA PRO A 187 -7.80 -0.90 -0.04
C PRO A 187 -7.38 0.00 1.13
N LEU A 188 -6.19 -0.26 1.68
CA LEU A 188 -5.61 0.61 2.71
C LEU A 188 -5.37 1.99 2.11
N ALA A 189 -5.54 3.04 2.92
CA ALA A 189 -5.25 4.42 2.53
C ALA A 189 -3.76 4.71 2.27
N PHE A 190 -2.91 3.68 2.29
CA PHE A 190 -1.48 3.78 2.04
C PHE A 190 -0.97 2.58 1.23
N GLY A 191 0.08 2.83 0.46
CA GLY A 191 0.79 1.88 -0.36
C GLY A 191 2.16 1.52 0.21
N ALA A 192 2.86 0.65 -0.53
CA ALA A 192 4.29 0.41 -0.35
C ALA A 192 5.06 0.88 -1.58
N VAL A 193 6.21 1.49 -1.35
CA VAL A 193 7.15 1.80 -2.43
C VAL A 193 7.72 0.50 -2.98
N ILE A 194 7.48 0.26 -4.27
CA ILE A 194 8.04 -0.88 -4.98
C ILE A 194 8.98 -0.33 -6.06
N GLU A 195 10.13 -0.97 -6.21
CA GLU A 195 11.01 -0.70 -7.33
C GLU A 195 10.31 -1.06 -8.64
N GLY A 196 10.14 -0.11 -9.53
CA GLY A 196 9.81 -0.38 -10.92
C GLY A 196 11.02 -0.91 -11.67
N CYS A 197 10.78 -1.22 -12.93
CA CYS A 197 11.78 -1.82 -13.79
C CYS A 197 11.67 -1.25 -15.19
N VAL A 198 12.56 -1.69 -16.07
CA VAL A 198 12.43 -1.44 -17.50
C VAL A 198 12.16 -2.78 -18.13
N TYR A 199 10.94 -2.94 -18.65
CA TYR A 199 10.57 -4.13 -19.38
C TYR A 199 11.33 -4.11 -20.70
N GLN A 200 12.06 -5.19 -20.97
CA GLN A 200 12.84 -5.29 -22.19
C GLN A 200 12.55 -6.60 -22.90
N HIS A 201 12.09 -6.47 -24.13
CA HIS A 201 11.81 -7.57 -25.03
C HIS A 201 13.12 -8.31 -25.38
N GLY A 202 13.18 -9.63 -25.16
CA GLY A 202 14.27 -10.50 -25.62
C GLY A 202 15.60 -10.49 -24.84
N GLY A 203 15.71 -9.84 -23.68
CA GLY A 203 16.94 -9.87 -22.87
C GLY A 203 17.09 -8.67 -21.93
N PRO A 204 18.08 -8.62 -21.01
CA PRO A 204 17.96 -7.78 -19.84
C PRO A 204 18.61 -6.39 -19.96
N ARG A 205 17.92 -5.38 -19.37
CA ARG A 205 18.37 -4.40 -18.36
C ARG A 205 17.19 -3.47 -18.03
N ALA A 206 16.59 -3.47 -16.83
CA ALA A 206 17.09 -3.83 -15.51
C ALA A 206 16.26 -4.97 -14.88
N ALA A 207 16.95 -5.97 -14.32
CA ALA A 207 16.28 -6.92 -13.42
C ALA A 207 15.71 -6.13 -12.25
N CYS A 208 14.48 -6.45 -11.84
CA CYS A 208 14.01 -6.12 -10.49
C CYS A 208 15.15 -6.45 -9.52
N GLN A 209 15.60 -5.50 -8.68
CA GLN A 209 16.82 -5.73 -7.91
C GLN A 209 16.69 -7.00 -7.04
N HIS A 210 15.45 -7.41 -6.74
CA HIS A 210 15.12 -8.59 -5.98
C HIS A 210 13.91 -9.38 -6.52
N TRP A 211 14.15 -10.54 -7.16
CA TRP A 211 13.24 -11.68 -7.39
C TRP A 211 11.90 -11.45 -8.10
N GLY A 212 11.57 -10.21 -8.49
CA GLY A 212 10.38 -9.90 -9.27
C GLY A 212 10.57 -10.13 -10.77
N THR A 213 9.45 -10.34 -11.46
CA THR A 213 9.40 -10.28 -12.92
C THR A 213 9.04 -8.87 -13.32
N CYS A 214 9.82 -8.26 -14.22
CA CYS A 214 9.42 -7.00 -14.81
C CYS A 214 8.23 -7.23 -15.75
N VAL A 215 7.17 -6.47 -15.58
CA VAL A 215 5.95 -6.56 -16.39
C VAL A 215 5.72 -5.23 -17.06
N ALA A 216 5.36 -5.26 -18.34
CA ALA A 216 4.96 -4.07 -19.07
C ALA A 216 3.80 -3.36 -18.35
N GLY A 217 3.92 -2.04 -18.14
CA GLY A 217 2.94 -1.26 -17.40
C GLY A 217 1.52 -1.39 -17.95
N GLU A 218 1.42 -1.51 -19.28
CA GLU A 218 0.17 -1.61 -20.03
C GLU A 218 -0.66 -2.83 -19.62
N LEU A 219 0.00 -3.92 -19.19
CA LEU A 219 -0.66 -5.15 -18.72
C LEU A 219 -1.20 -5.04 -17.30
N SER A 220 -0.58 -4.19 -16.50
CA SER A 220 -0.94 -4.02 -15.10
C SER A 220 -2.09 -3.04 -14.84
N GLY A 221 -2.57 -2.38 -15.90
CA GLY A 221 -3.47 -1.24 -15.78
C GLY A 221 -2.80 0.04 -15.27
N ALA A 222 -1.48 0.03 -15.00
CA ALA A 222 -0.73 1.16 -14.45
C ALA A 222 -0.23 2.16 -15.52
N GLY A 223 -0.70 2.07 -16.77
CA GLY A 223 -0.29 2.96 -17.85
C GLY A 223 1.08 2.59 -18.45
N ALA A 224 1.85 3.58 -18.90
CA ALA A 224 3.08 3.39 -19.68
C ALA A 224 4.34 3.04 -18.84
N THR A 225 4.19 2.70 -17.56
CA THR A 225 5.33 2.49 -16.64
C THR A 225 5.42 1.05 -16.22
N ASP A 226 6.53 0.39 -16.56
CA ASP A 226 6.77 -1.00 -16.22
C ASP A 226 7.00 -1.18 -14.72
N ARG A 227 6.52 -2.29 -14.18
CA ARG A 227 6.57 -2.57 -12.74
C ARG A 227 7.17 -3.93 -12.45
N CYS A 228 7.86 -4.03 -11.33
CA CYS A 228 8.22 -5.33 -10.79
C CYS A 228 6.99 -5.96 -10.16
N GLN A 229 6.51 -7.05 -10.75
CA GLN A 229 5.50 -7.88 -10.12
C GLN A 229 6.16 -9.06 -9.42
N LEU A 230 5.86 -9.19 -8.14
CA LEU A 230 6.22 -10.34 -7.35
C LEU A 230 5.16 -11.44 -7.54
N ASP A 231 5.56 -12.70 -7.37
CA ASP A 231 4.66 -13.86 -7.41
C ASP A 231 3.82 -14.01 -8.69
N VAL A 232 4.39 -13.68 -9.85
CA VAL A 232 3.78 -14.09 -11.11
C VAL A 232 3.78 -15.63 -11.15
N PRO A 233 2.61 -16.29 -11.30
CA PRO A 233 2.54 -17.72 -11.48
C PRO A 233 3.46 -18.18 -12.61
N ALA A 234 3.90 -19.44 -12.60
CA ALA A 234 4.74 -20.00 -13.66
C ALA A 234 3.96 -21.03 -14.49
N LEU A 235 2.77 -20.64 -14.96
CA LEU A 235 1.98 -21.47 -15.87
C LEU A 235 2.68 -21.54 -17.23
N ALA A 236 2.61 -22.71 -17.87
CA ALA A 236 3.09 -22.85 -19.24
C ALA A 236 2.06 -22.23 -20.21
N PRO A 237 2.49 -21.75 -21.39
CA PRO A 237 1.56 -21.37 -22.44
C PRO A 237 0.59 -22.51 -22.76
N GLY A 238 -0.71 -22.19 -22.81
CA GLY A 238 -1.81 -23.13 -23.00
C GLY A 238 -2.40 -23.72 -21.72
N ASP A 239 -1.79 -23.50 -20.54
CA ASP A 239 -2.37 -23.93 -19.26
C ASP A 239 -3.63 -23.13 -18.92
N ASP A 240 -4.59 -23.78 -18.24
CA ASP A 240 -5.84 -23.16 -17.80
C ASP A 240 -5.60 -22.24 -16.60
N CYS A 241 -5.74 -20.93 -16.82
CA CYS A 241 -5.58 -19.91 -15.80
C CYS A 241 -6.57 -20.03 -14.65
N THR A 242 -7.80 -20.47 -14.94
CA THR A 242 -8.85 -20.55 -13.92
C THR A 242 -8.54 -21.63 -12.88
N SER A 243 -7.77 -22.66 -13.27
CA SER A 243 -7.28 -23.68 -12.35
C SER A 243 -6.29 -23.14 -11.30
N ALA A 244 -5.59 -22.06 -11.63
CA ALA A 244 -4.71 -21.32 -10.72
C ALA A 244 -5.44 -20.18 -9.99
N GLY A 245 -6.76 -20.03 -10.18
CA GLY A 245 -7.55 -18.94 -9.63
C GLY A 245 -7.35 -17.60 -10.34
N LEU A 246 -6.79 -17.62 -11.55
CA LEU A 246 -6.51 -16.41 -12.33
C LEU A 246 -7.65 -16.08 -13.30
N GLY A 247 -7.99 -14.81 -13.41
CA GLY A 247 -8.97 -14.23 -14.33
C GLY A 247 -8.38 -13.80 -15.68
N ASN A 248 -9.27 -13.40 -16.60
CA ASN A 248 -8.85 -12.83 -17.88
C ASN A 248 -8.04 -11.54 -17.65
N LEU A 249 -6.96 -11.37 -18.42
CA LEU A 249 -5.95 -10.31 -18.32
C LEU A 249 -5.07 -10.34 -17.07
N GLU A 250 -5.13 -11.37 -16.24
CA GLU A 250 -4.18 -11.56 -15.14
C GLU A 250 -2.89 -12.22 -15.62
N LEU A 251 -1.77 -11.94 -14.96
CA LEU A 251 -0.48 -12.54 -15.36
C LEU A 251 -0.40 -14.00 -14.92
N CYS A 252 0.06 -14.85 -15.82
CA CYS A 252 0.16 -16.30 -15.60
C CYS A 252 1.57 -16.85 -15.72
N ALA A 253 2.49 -16.10 -16.32
CA ALA A 253 3.89 -16.43 -16.51
C ALA A 253 4.70 -15.16 -16.64
N PRO A 254 6.04 -15.21 -16.48
CA PRO A 254 6.90 -14.19 -17.05
C PRO A 254 6.58 -14.06 -18.54
N PHE A 255 6.20 -12.85 -18.97
CA PHE A 255 5.76 -12.55 -20.33
C PHE A 255 4.39 -13.15 -20.73
N GLY A 256 3.67 -13.77 -19.79
CA GLY A 256 2.40 -14.45 -20.04
C GLY A 256 1.22 -13.78 -19.37
N VAL A 257 0.11 -13.70 -20.10
CA VAL A 257 -1.18 -13.19 -19.63
C VAL A 257 -2.29 -14.21 -19.90
N CYS A 258 -3.22 -14.32 -18.97
CA CYS A 258 -4.43 -15.10 -19.09
C CYS A 258 -5.37 -14.46 -20.11
N LEU A 259 -5.66 -15.16 -21.19
CA LEU A 259 -6.53 -14.67 -22.24
C LEU A 259 -7.72 -15.59 -22.43
N ASP A 260 -8.92 -15.00 -22.41
CA ASP A 260 -10.14 -15.68 -22.79
C ASP A 260 -10.16 -15.91 -24.30
N THR A 261 -9.86 -17.14 -24.69
CA THR A 261 -9.89 -17.60 -26.08
C THR A 261 -11.29 -18.04 -26.52
N GLY A 262 -12.30 -17.82 -25.68
CA GLY A 262 -13.68 -18.23 -25.90
C GLY A 262 -13.86 -19.74 -25.69
N ALA A 263 -13.77 -20.52 -26.77
CA ALA A 263 -14.14 -21.94 -26.74
C ALA A 263 -13.23 -22.79 -25.84
N SER A 264 -11.98 -22.38 -25.64
CA SER A 264 -11.00 -23.09 -24.81
C SER A 264 -10.87 -22.49 -23.41
N GLY A 265 -11.67 -21.48 -23.06
CA GLY A 265 -11.60 -20.78 -21.79
C GLY A 265 -10.43 -19.80 -21.69
N VAL A 266 -10.06 -19.48 -20.45
CA VAL A 266 -8.98 -18.54 -20.12
C VAL A 266 -7.65 -19.30 -20.04
N LEU A 267 -6.80 -19.14 -21.04
CA LEU A 267 -5.53 -19.85 -21.15
C LEU A 267 -4.36 -18.89 -20.96
N CYS A 268 -3.27 -19.38 -20.37
CA CYS A 268 -2.03 -18.63 -20.32
C CYS A 268 -1.44 -18.51 -21.72
N SER A 269 -1.09 -17.31 -22.18
CA SER A 269 -0.44 -17.09 -23.47
C SER A 269 0.62 -16.01 -23.35
N TYR A 270 1.71 -16.12 -24.12
CA TYR A 270 2.68 -15.03 -24.20
C TYR A 270 2.02 -13.83 -24.88
N TYR A 271 2.28 -12.63 -24.37
CA TYR A 271 1.76 -11.42 -25.00
C TYR A 271 2.79 -10.83 -25.95
N CYS A 272 2.30 -9.97 -26.84
CA CYS A 272 3.12 -9.17 -27.74
C CYS A 272 2.58 -7.75 -27.80
N ALA A 273 3.45 -6.76 -27.87
CA ALA A 273 3.09 -5.34 -27.85
C ALA A 273 3.22 -4.75 -29.25
N ALA A 274 2.23 -3.94 -29.65
CA ALA A 274 2.24 -3.21 -30.91
C ALA A 274 3.42 -2.21 -31.02
N SER A 275 4.01 -1.84 -29.88
CA SER A 275 5.19 -0.99 -29.78
C SER A 275 6.48 -1.70 -30.18
N ALA A 276 6.52 -3.03 -30.09
CA ALA A 276 7.68 -3.86 -30.47
C ALA A 276 7.56 -4.40 -31.91
N GLY A 277 6.35 -4.64 -32.41
CA GLY A 277 6.08 -5.11 -33.76
C GLY A 277 4.62 -4.90 -34.17
N ALA A 278 4.30 -5.14 -35.44
CA ALA A 278 2.91 -5.03 -35.89
C ALA A 278 2.07 -6.20 -35.38
N LEU A 279 0.89 -5.93 -34.83
CA LEU A 279 -0.11 -6.98 -34.59
C LEU A 279 -0.47 -7.68 -35.92
N GLY A 280 -0.67 -8.98 -35.88
CA GLY A 280 -0.88 -9.86 -37.04
C GLY A 280 0.41 -10.20 -37.82
N SER A 281 1.59 -9.91 -37.25
CA SER A 281 2.85 -10.35 -37.84
C SER A 281 3.33 -11.68 -37.24
N THR A 282 3.85 -12.54 -38.11
CA THR A 282 4.64 -13.72 -37.74
C THR A 282 6.06 -13.29 -37.35
N ALA A 283 6.72 -14.06 -36.48
CA ALA A 283 8.05 -13.72 -35.94
C ALA A 283 8.07 -12.37 -35.22
N HIS A 284 7.01 -12.12 -34.44
CA HIS A 284 6.94 -10.92 -33.61
C HIS A 284 8.06 -10.96 -32.56
N PRO A 285 8.79 -9.86 -32.30
CA PRO A 285 9.92 -9.83 -31.36
C PRO A 285 9.62 -10.26 -29.91
N ASP A 286 8.34 -10.38 -29.60
CA ASP A 286 7.82 -10.67 -28.25
C ASP A 286 7.34 -12.11 -28.12
N CYS A 287 7.16 -12.77 -29.26
CA CYS A 287 6.75 -14.15 -29.29
C CYS A 287 7.95 -15.05 -29.04
N HIS A 288 7.67 -16.20 -28.42
CA HIS A 288 8.72 -17.11 -28.01
C HIS A 288 9.27 -17.90 -29.20
N ASP A 289 8.42 -18.15 -30.19
CA ASP A 289 8.76 -18.85 -31.42
C ASP A 289 8.54 -17.96 -32.64
N ASP A 290 9.49 -17.95 -33.58
CA ASP A 290 9.40 -17.19 -34.83
C ASP A 290 8.20 -17.62 -35.70
N SER A 291 7.63 -18.79 -35.45
CA SER A 291 6.43 -19.29 -36.11
C SER A 291 5.13 -18.73 -35.53
N GLU A 292 5.14 -18.15 -34.33
CA GLU A 292 3.96 -17.55 -33.72
C GLU A 292 3.58 -16.22 -34.40
N GLU A 293 2.27 -15.97 -34.44
CA GLU A 293 1.69 -14.70 -34.88
C GLU A 293 1.16 -13.95 -33.66
N CYS A 294 1.38 -12.63 -33.66
CA CYS A 294 0.92 -11.74 -32.62
C CYS A 294 -0.54 -11.30 -32.86
N PHE A 295 -1.53 -12.06 -32.39
CA PHE A 295 -2.95 -11.74 -32.60
C PHE A 295 -3.44 -10.66 -31.64
N GLY A 296 -4.02 -9.57 -32.16
CA GLY A 296 -4.55 -8.50 -31.32
C GLY A 296 -5.61 -8.99 -30.32
N VAL A 297 -5.50 -8.55 -29.07
CA VAL A 297 -6.48 -8.84 -28.02
C VAL A 297 -7.71 -7.95 -28.23
N PRO A 298 -8.94 -8.49 -28.28
CA PRO A 298 -10.14 -7.68 -28.49
C PRO A 298 -10.27 -6.52 -27.48
N GLY A 299 -10.45 -5.31 -28.00
CA GLY A 299 -10.57 -4.09 -27.17
C GLY A 299 -9.24 -3.47 -26.76
N ARG A 300 -8.11 -3.97 -27.29
CA ARG A 300 -6.76 -3.45 -27.08
C ARG A 300 -6.08 -3.28 -28.44
N ASP A 301 -5.62 -2.07 -28.71
CA ASP A 301 -4.92 -1.74 -29.97
C ASP A 301 -3.39 -1.81 -29.80
N ASP A 302 -2.93 -1.92 -28.56
CA ASP A 302 -1.54 -1.91 -28.12
C ASP A 302 -1.00 -3.30 -27.75
N LEU A 303 -1.88 -4.29 -27.56
CA LEU A 303 -1.53 -5.61 -27.04
C LEU A 303 -2.14 -6.75 -27.88
N GLY A 304 -1.35 -7.80 -28.03
CA GLY A 304 -1.69 -9.04 -28.69
C GLY A 304 -1.25 -10.27 -27.90
N ALA A 305 -1.57 -11.44 -28.45
CA ALA A 305 -1.24 -12.76 -27.95
C ALA A 305 -0.41 -13.51 -28.98
N CYS A 306 0.70 -14.08 -28.56
CA CYS A 306 1.50 -14.99 -29.36
C CYS A 306 0.81 -16.34 -29.43
N LEU A 307 0.29 -16.67 -30.61
CA LEU A 307 -0.38 -17.95 -30.86
C LEU A 307 0.19 -18.58 -32.13
N PRO A 308 0.16 -19.91 -32.25
CA PRO A 308 0.43 -20.57 -33.52
C PRO A 308 -0.52 -20.06 -34.62
N PRO A 309 -0.07 -19.98 -35.88
CA PRO A 309 -0.91 -19.55 -36.99
C PRO A 309 -2.09 -20.51 -37.16
N LEU A 310 -3.28 -19.93 -37.37
CA LEU A 310 -4.56 -20.64 -37.56
C LEU A 310 -4.66 -21.39 -38.89
#